data_AF-A0A7W4VIU5-F1
#
_entry.id   AF-A0A7W4VIU5-F1
#
_cell.length_a   1.000
_cell.length_b   1.000
_cell.length_c   1.000
_cell.angle_alpha   90.00
_cell.angle_beta   90.00
_cell.angle_gamma   90.00
#
_symmetry.space_group_name_H-M   'P 1'
#
loop_
_entity.id
_entity.type
_entity.pdbx_description
1 polymer ?
#
loop_
_entity_poly.entity_id
_entity_poly.type
_entity_poly.pdbx_seq_one_letter_code
_entity_poly.pdbx_strand_id
1 'polypeptide(L)' 'MPDFDDLVQDLKRTRDEIRVQIHLASKEAQEEWEQLESRWSAFESKAELEKSAKDVGDAVKILGAELKEALTRIRKAL' A
#
# COMPACT_ATOMS: atom_id res chain seq x y z
N MET A 1 8.16 18.00 -6.30
CA MET A 1 7.39 17.18 -5.34
C MET A 1 7.43 15.76 -5.88
N PRO A 2 7.61 14.71 -5.05
CA PRO A 2 7.52 13.35 -5.57
C PRO A 2 6.18 13.22 -6.29
N ASP A 3 6.23 12.72 -7.52
CA ASP A 3 5.03 12.59 -8.33
C ASP A 3 4.11 11.55 -7.68
N PHE A 4 2.80 11.64 -7.90
CA PHE A 4 1.88 10.66 -7.32
C PHE A 4 2.25 9.23 -7.77
N ASP A 5 2.74 9.11 -9.01
CA ASP A 5 3.28 7.87 -9.55
C ASP A 5 4.49 7.35 -8.76
N ASP A 6 5.41 8.22 -8.32
CA ASP A 6 6.56 7.82 -7.49
C ASP A 6 6.09 7.24 -6.14
N LEU A 7 5.09 7.87 -5.52
CA LEU A 7 4.51 7.39 -4.27
C LEU A 7 3.88 5.99 -4.44
N VAL A 8 3.12 5.79 -5.52
CA VAL A 8 2.51 4.48 -5.83
C VAL A 8 3.58 3.42 -6.08
N GLN A 9 4.65 3.75 -6.80
CA GLN A 9 5.76 2.83 -7.05
C GLN A 9 6.49 2.45 -5.76
N ASP A 10 6.77 3.41 -4.88
CA ASP A 10 7.40 3.14 -3.59
C ASP A 10 6.54 2.24 -2.70
N LEU A 11 5.24 2.48 -2.69
CA LEU A 11 4.28 1.64 -1.97
C LEU A 11 4.24 0.21 -2.54
N LYS A 12 4.20 0.06 -3.87
CA LYS A 12 4.26 -1.24 -4.56
C LYS A 12 5.53 -2.01 -4.19
N ARG A 13 6.68 -1.36 -4.28
CA ARG A 13 7.97 -1.97 -3.91
C ARG A 13 7.97 -2.44 -2.45
N THR A 14 7.52 -1.60 -1.53
CA THR A 14 7.48 -1.95 -0.11
C THR A 14 6.53 -3.11 0.16
N ARG A 15 5.37 -3.14 -0.52
CA ARG A 15 4.43 -4.26 -0.47
C ARG A 15 5.08 -5.56 -0.95
N ASP A 16 5.75 -5.53 -2.10
CA ASP A 16 6.37 -6.72 -2.67
C ASP A 16 7.49 -7.27 -1.76
N GLU A 17 8.28 -6.40 -1.14
CA GLU A 17 9.27 -6.78 -0.12
C GLU A 17 8.61 -7.50 1.07
N ILE A 18 7.54 -6.92 1.63
CA ILE A 18 6.80 -7.50 2.76
C ILE A 18 6.17 -8.83 2.35
N ARG A 19 5.60 -8.92 1.15
CA ARG A 19 4.96 -10.16 0.66
C ARG A 19 5.91 -11.35 0.64
N VAL A 20 7.19 -11.14 0.36
CA VAL A 20 8.20 -12.20 0.39
C VAL A 20 8.52 -12.63 1.82
N GLN A 21 8.57 -11.68 2.76
CA GLN A 21 8.93 -11.94 4.16
C GLN A 21 7.75 -12.46 4.99
N ILE A 22 6.52 -12.01 4.72
CA ILE A 22 5.32 -12.30 5.50
C ILE A 22 4.94 -13.78 5.48
N HIS A 23 5.28 -14.49 4.39
CA HIS A 23 5.12 -15.93 4.29
C HIS A 23 5.86 -16.68 5.43
N LEU A 24 6.98 -16.13 5.89
CA LEU A 24 7.80 -16.71 6.97
C LEU A 24 7.47 -16.13 8.35
N ALA A 25 6.60 -15.12 8.41
CA ALA A 25 6.24 -14.43 9.63
C ALA A 25 5.22 -15.20 10.48
N SER A 26 4.90 -14.65 11.66
CA SER A 26 3.87 -15.20 12.53
C SER A 26 2.48 -15.16 11.88
N LYS A 27 1.58 -16.01 12.37
CA LYS A 27 0.19 -16.04 11.89
C LYS A 27 -0.54 -14.70 12.08
N GLU A 28 -0.30 -14.00 13.19
CA GLU A 28 -0.85 -12.66 13.43
C GLU A 28 -0.38 -11.66 12.38
N ALA A 29 0.91 -11.68 12.02
CA ALA A 29 1.44 -10.79 10.97
C ALA A 29 0.80 -11.13 9.61
N GLN A 30 0.60 -12.41 9.31
CA GLN A 30 -0.10 -12.85 8.09
C GLN A 30 -1.55 -12.37 8.05
N GLU A 31 -2.29 -12.47 9.16
CA GLU A 31 -3.67 -11.98 9.27
C GLU A 31 -3.76 -10.45 9.12
N GLU A 32 -2.83 -9.70 9.70
CA GLU A 32 -2.73 -8.24 9.49
C GLU A 32 -2.41 -7.89 8.04
N TRP A 33 -1.53 -8.67 7.41
CA TRP A 33 -1.17 -8.51 6.01
C TRP A 33 -2.35 -8.74 5.06
N GLU A 34 -3.16 -9.78 5.29
CA GLU A 34 -4.35 -10.03 4.47
C GLU A 34 -5.35 -8.86 4.55
N GLN A 35 -5.53 -8.28 5.73
CA GLN A 35 -6.36 -7.07 5.90
C GLN A 35 -5.77 -5.87 5.15
N LEU A 36 -4.44 -5.73 5.17
CA LEU A 36 -3.75 -4.69 4.42
C LEU A 36 -3.91 -4.88 2.90
N GLU A 37 -3.80 -6.11 2.39
CA GLU A 37 -3.95 -6.39 0.95
C GLU A 37 -5.35 -6.03 0.42
N SER A 38 -6.38 -6.24 1.24
CA SER A 38 -7.74 -5.81 0.90
C SER A 38 -7.82 -4.28 0.73
N ARG A 39 -7.21 -3.51 1.64
CA ARG A 39 -7.13 -2.04 1.53
C ARG A 39 -6.27 -1.60 0.35
N TRP A 40 -5.19 -2.32 0.08
CA TRP A 40 -4.31 -2.08 -1.07
C TRP A 40 -5.07 -2.20 -2.40
N SER A 41 -5.88 -3.25 -2.57
CA SER A 41 -6.69 -3.47 -3.77
C SER A 41 -7.69 -2.32 -4.02
N ALA A 42 -8.33 -1.83 -2.95
CA ALA A 42 -9.23 -0.67 -3.05
C ALA A 42 -8.49 0.62 -3.42
N PHE A 43 -7.28 0.83 -2.90
CA PHE A 43 -6.42 1.95 -3.28
C PHE A 43 -5.99 1.86 -4.74
N GLU A 44 -5.53 0.70 -5.20
CA GLU A 44 -5.08 0.51 -6.58
C GLU A 44 -6.22 0.78 -7.56
N SER A 45 -7.41 0.25 -7.29
CA SER A 45 -8.59 0.49 -8.12
C SER A 45 -8.95 1.98 -8.21
N LYS A 46 -8.87 2.72 -7.09
CA LYS A 46 -9.13 4.17 -7.06
C LYS A 46 -8.02 4.97 -7.73
N ALA A 47 -6.77 4.59 -7.51
CA ALA A 47 -5.62 5.26 -8.10
C ALA A 47 -5.64 5.16 -9.63
N GLU A 48 -6.01 4.00 -10.20
CA GLU A 48 -6.14 3.83 -11.65
C GLU A 48 -7.27 4.68 -12.26
N LEU A 49 -8.40 4.81 -11.55
CA LEU A 49 -9.52 5.66 -11.98
C LEU A 49 -9.13 7.14 -11.99
N GLU A 50 -8.51 7.62 -10.92
CA GLU A 50 -8.05 9.02 -10.77
C GLU A 50 -6.91 9.33 -11.76
N LYS A 51 -5.97 8.41 -11.97
CA LYS A 51 -4.93 8.52 -12.99
C LYS A 51 -5.52 8.70 -14.40
N SER A 52 -6.60 7.98 -14.71
CA SER A 52 -7.33 8.13 -15.96
C SER A 52 -8.04 9.49 -16.09
N ALA A 53 -8.46 10.08 -14.96
CA ALA A 53 -9.07 11.40 -14.88
C ALA A 53 -8.05 12.56 -14.94
N LYS A 54 -6.73 12.28 -15.00
CA LYS A 54 -5.62 13.25 -14.93
C LYS A 54 -5.64 14.15 -13.69
N ASP A 55 -6.34 13.75 -12.65
CA ASP A 55 -6.33 14.43 -11.37
C ASP A 55 -6.27 13.38 -10.26
N VAL A 56 -5.51 13.68 -9.21
CA VAL A 56 -5.38 12.78 -8.07
C VAL A 56 -6.15 13.40 -6.92
N GLY A 57 -7.36 12.88 -6.70
CA GLY A 57 -8.21 13.29 -5.60
C GLY A 57 -7.54 13.08 -4.23
N ASP A 58 -7.88 13.96 -3.29
CA ASP A 58 -7.32 13.93 -1.93
C ASP A 58 -7.64 12.63 -1.20
N ALA A 59 -8.74 11.97 -1.53
CA ALA A 59 -9.08 10.65 -1.00
C ALA A 59 -8.01 9.59 -1.32
N VAL A 60 -7.44 9.62 -2.52
CA VAL A 60 -6.39 8.67 -2.91
C VAL A 60 -5.06 9.01 -2.24
N LYS A 61 -4.75 10.29 -2.07
CA LYS A 61 -3.56 10.73 -1.31
C LYS A 61 -3.63 10.27 0.15
N ILE A 62 -4.79 10.45 0.80
CA ILE A 62 -5.02 10.00 2.19
C ILE A 62 -4.89 8.48 2.29
N LEU A 63 -5.55 7.72 1.40
CA LEU A 63 -5.44 6.26 1.39
C LEU A 63 -3.99 5.77 1.16
N GLY A 64 -3.25 6.43 0.27
CA GLY A 64 -1.84 6.13 0.02
C GLY A 64 -0.96 6.39 1.25
N ALA A 65 -1.22 7.47 1.99
CA ALA A 65 -0.51 7.78 3.23
C ALA A 65 -0.81 6.73 4.33
N GLU A 66 -2.08 6.35 4.52
CA GLU A 66 -2.48 5.32 5.48
C GLU A 66 -1.84 3.96 5.14
N LEU A 67 -1.80 3.58 3.86
CA LEU A 67 -1.15 2.37 3.39
C LEU A 67 0.35 2.40 3.65
N LYS A 68 1.01 3.54 3.41
CA LYS A 68 2.44 3.72 3.69
C LYS A 68 2.76 3.45 5.16
N GLU A 69 1.97 4.03 6.06
CA GLU A 69 2.14 3.82 7.49
C GLU A 69 1.92 2.36 7.88
N ALA A 70 0.87 1.73 7.35
CA ALA A 70 0.56 0.34 7.65
C ALA A 70 1.63 -0.63 7.12
N LEU A 71 2.11 -0.44 5.88
CA LEU A 71 3.26 -1.18 5.33
C LEU A 71 4.51 -1.00 6.21
N THR A 72 4.78 0.23 6.65
CA THR A 72 5.93 0.51 7.54
C THR A 72 5.80 -0.19 8.89
N ARG A 73 4.59 -0.29 9.45
CA ARG A 73 4.33 -1.02 10.69
C ARG A 73 4.58 -2.52 10.51
N ILE A 74 4.03 -3.15 9.47
CA ILE A 74 4.24 -4.58 9.21
C ILE A 74 5.72 -4.86 8.99
N ARG A 75 6.40 -4.04 8.18
CA ARG A 75 7.86 -4.17 7.96
C ARG A 75 8.69 -4.08 9.24
N LYS A 76 8.24 -3.34 10.26
CA LYS A 76 8.92 -3.27 11.57
C LYS A 76 8.60 -4.45 12.49
N ALA A 77 7.50 -5.16 12.22
CA ALA A 77 7.03 -6.31 12.98
C ALA A 77 7.54 -7.65 12.40
N LEU A 78 8.01 -7.64 11.16
CA LEU A 78 8.77 -8.71 10.50
C LEU A 78 10.19 -8.80 11.07
#